data_AF-M7XF35-F1
#
_entry.id   AF-M7XF35-F1
#
_cell.length_a   1.000
_cell.length_b   1.000
_cell.length_c   1.000
_cell.angle_alpha   90.00
_cell.angle_beta   90.00
_cell.angle_gamma   90.00
#
_symmetry.space_group_name_H-M   'P 1'
#
loop_
_entity.id
_entity.type
_entity.pdbx_description
1 polymer ?
#
loop_
_entity_poly.entity_id
_entity_poly.type
_entity_poly.pdbx_seq_one_letter_code
_entity_poly.pdbx_strand_id
1 'polypeptide(L)'
;MLVNAARSTLARQLAHTQPWPQLAAANSIRRHAPQRPLHTTLTQRDQHFFDSAAYVSRFEQQGFSRQEAEGIVDALEMIVNESMANMQANLVTRAEHYKHHDRQKVDFAALKQNLELSERTDFMNLKAENERLLGDIEKVKQKLREEISRTQAGVRLDLNLEKGRIRDEMSIREGKLTEVDTRLENEIGLLRAAMETVKTSVLQYSVAVLSGTGAMLLAYLRLSM
;
A
#
# COMPACT_ATOMS: atom_id res chain seq x y z
N MET A 1 24.08 -29.41 -10.79
CA MET A 1 24.71 -28.45 -9.85
C MET A 1 24.49 -26.96 -10.16
N LEU A 2 23.75 -26.59 -11.22
CA LEU A 2 23.54 -25.17 -11.60
C LEU A 2 22.23 -24.53 -11.09
N VAL A 3 21.29 -25.31 -10.53
CA VAL A 3 19.99 -24.79 -10.07
C VAL A 3 20.04 -24.25 -8.63
N ASN A 4 20.99 -24.72 -7.80
CA ASN A 4 21.12 -24.25 -6.41
C ASN A 4 21.86 -22.91 -6.29
N ALA A 5 22.70 -22.55 -7.26
CA ALA A 5 23.42 -21.28 -7.26
C ALA A 5 22.49 -20.08 -7.54
N ALA A 6 21.44 -20.27 -8.34
CA ALA A 6 20.48 -19.20 -8.67
C ALA A 6 19.49 -18.90 -7.54
N ARG A 7 19.17 -19.89 -6.70
CA ARG A 7 18.26 -19.68 -5.53
C ARG A 7 18.93 -18.90 -4.40
N SER A 8 20.26 -19.00 -4.26
CA SER A 8 21.00 -18.26 -3.23
C SER A 8 21.24 -16.78 -3.57
N THR A 9 21.20 -16.41 -4.86
CA THR A 9 21.42 -15.02 -5.31
C THR A 9 20.13 -14.20 -5.26
N LEU A 10 18.97 -14.80 -5.57
CA LEU A 10 17.67 -14.12 -5.46
C LEU A 10 17.18 -13.97 -4.00
N ALA A 11 17.56 -14.88 -3.09
CA ALA A 11 17.22 -14.77 -1.68
C ALA A 11 18.00 -13.66 -0.95
N ARG A 12 19.10 -13.17 -1.53
CA ARG A 12 19.97 -12.15 -0.91
C ARG A 12 19.59 -10.71 -1.30
N GLN A 13 18.69 -10.54 -2.27
CA GLN A 13 18.25 -9.22 -2.77
C GLN A 13 16.93 -8.72 -2.18
N LEU A 14 16.25 -9.50 -1.33
CA LEU A 14 15.01 -9.08 -0.64
C LEU A 14 15.21 -8.76 0.85
N ALA A 15 16.45 -8.71 1.34
CA ALA A 15 16.77 -8.45 2.75
C ALA A 15 17.11 -6.98 3.07
N HIS A 16 16.86 -6.05 2.14
CA HIS A 16 16.97 -4.61 2.40
C HIS A 16 15.62 -3.91 2.24
N THR A 17 14.64 -4.34 3.05
CA THR A 17 13.54 -3.46 3.44
C THR A 17 13.81 -3.05 4.88
N GLN A 18 14.34 -1.83 5.03
CA GLN A 18 14.32 -1.09 6.28
C GLN A 18 12.95 -1.28 6.96
N PRO A 19 12.89 -1.74 8.23
CA PRO A 19 11.64 -1.64 8.95
C PRO A 19 11.30 -0.14 9.06
N TRP A 20 10.06 0.22 8.71
CA TRP A 20 9.54 1.55 8.97
C TRP A 20 9.92 1.97 10.40
N PRO A 21 10.39 3.21 10.63
CA PRO A 21 10.59 3.68 11.99
C PRO A 21 9.26 3.50 12.70
N GLN A 22 9.24 2.63 13.71
CA GLN A 22 8.14 2.57 14.65
C GLN A 22 7.98 3.99 15.16
N LEU A 23 6.92 4.67 14.71
CA LEU A 23 6.43 5.86 15.35
C LEU A 23 6.00 5.39 16.73
N ALA A 24 6.98 5.30 17.64
CA ALA A 24 6.76 5.21 19.06
C ALA A 24 5.73 6.29 19.34
N ALA A 25 4.53 5.83 19.67
CA ALA A 25 3.39 6.66 19.94
C ALA A 25 3.88 7.87 20.73
N ALA A 26 3.74 9.06 20.13
CA ALA A 26 4.04 10.33 20.75
C ALA A 26 2.99 10.60 21.84
N ASN A 27 2.95 9.72 22.84
CA ASN A 27 2.15 9.83 24.04
C ASN A 27 2.97 10.62 25.07
N SER A 28 3.34 11.83 24.68
CA SER A 28 3.77 12.84 25.63
C SER A 28 3.14 14.17 25.26
N ILE A 29 1.82 14.19 25.11
CA ILE A 29 1.05 15.38 25.49
C ILE A 29 1.13 15.43 27.02
N ARG A 30 2.30 15.87 27.49
CA ARG A 30 2.52 16.29 28.86
C ARG A 30 1.57 17.48 29.02
N ARG A 31 0.40 17.21 29.58
CA ARG A 31 -0.59 18.21 29.99
C ARG A 31 0.05 19.10 31.06
N HIS A 32 0.91 20.02 30.63
CA HIS A 32 1.18 21.22 31.38
C HIS A 32 -0.08 22.06 31.24
N ALA A 33 -1.06 21.81 32.12
CA ALA A 33 -1.90 22.89 32.55
C ALA A 33 -0.95 23.85 33.28
N PRO A 34 -0.64 25.04 32.74
CA PRO A 34 -0.07 26.07 33.58
C PRO A 34 -1.15 26.39 34.60
N GLN A 35 -1.01 25.81 35.80
CA GLN A 35 -1.60 26.34 37.02
C GLN A 35 -0.96 27.71 37.20
N ARG A 36 -1.43 28.70 36.44
CA ARG A 36 -1.06 30.09 36.63
C ARG A 36 -1.77 30.46 37.92
N PRO A 37 -1.06 30.66 39.05
CA PRO A 37 -1.71 31.21 40.22
C PRO A 37 -2.27 32.54 39.75
N LEU A 38 -3.59 32.66 39.77
CA LEU A 38 -4.26 33.95 39.60
C LEU A 38 -3.71 34.80 40.73
N HIS A 39 -2.80 35.72 40.39
CA HIS A 39 -2.37 36.75 41.30
C HIS A 39 -3.61 37.59 41.62
N THR A 40 -4.29 37.25 42.70
CA THR A 40 -5.15 38.20 43.39
C THR A 40 -4.20 39.24 43.94
N THR A 41 -4.02 40.34 43.23
CA THR A 41 -3.48 41.55 43.83
C THR A 41 -4.40 41.87 45.01
N LEU A 42 -3.91 41.64 46.22
CA LEU A 42 -4.50 42.22 47.41
C LEU A 42 -4.33 43.72 47.23
N THR A 43 -5.32 44.37 46.61
CA THR A 43 -5.44 45.82 46.68
C THR A 43 -5.67 46.13 48.14
N GLN A 44 -4.58 46.41 48.85
CA GLN A 44 -4.61 47.12 50.11
C GLN A 44 -5.35 48.42 49.82
N ARG A 45 -6.64 48.44 50.14
CA ARG A 45 -7.44 49.66 50.15
C ARG A 45 -6.99 50.42 51.38
N ASP A 46 -5.89 51.14 51.25
CA ASP A 46 -5.68 52.29 52.12
C ASP A 46 -6.77 53.30 51.71
N GLN A 47 -7.91 53.25 52.39
CA GLN A 47 -8.97 54.23 52.26
C GLN A 47 -8.45 55.54 52.86
N HIS A 48 -7.69 56.27 52.07
CA HIS A 48 -7.36 57.65 52.37
C HIS A 48 -8.62 58.48 52.10
N PHE A 49 -9.36 58.81 53.16
CA PHE A 49 -10.45 59.75 53.08
C PHE A 49 -9.88 61.16 52.87
N PHE A 50 -10.41 61.90 51.92
CA PHE A 50 -10.05 63.30 51.70
C PHE A 50 -10.69 64.14 52.82
N ASP A 51 -9.89 64.53 53.81
CA ASP A 51 -10.35 65.33 54.95
C ASP A 51 -10.23 66.83 54.64
N SER A 52 -11.31 67.39 54.09
CA SER A 52 -11.38 68.79 53.67
C SER A 52 -11.03 69.75 54.82
N ALA A 53 -11.42 69.44 56.07
CA ALA A 53 -11.16 70.31 57.23
C ALA A 53 -9.68 70.32 57.63
N ALA A 54 -9.02 69.16 57.60
CA ALA A 54 -7.59 69.06 57.87
C ALA A 54 -6.74 69.80 56.82
N TYR A 55 -7.17 69.81 55.56
CA TYR A 55 -6.49 70.54 54.50
C TYR A 55 -6.69 72.06 54.62
N VAL A 56 -7.89 72.53 54.97
CA VAL A 56 -8.14 73.97 55.21
C VAL A 56 -7.24 74.50 56.34
N SER A 57 -7.19 73.81 57.49
CA SER A 57 -6.31 74.22 58.60
C SER A 57 -4.82 74.20 58.24
N ARG A 58 -4.39 73.30 57.33
CA ARG A 58 -3.00 73.29 56.83
C ARG A 58 -2.71 74.46 55.90
N PHE A 59 -3.65 74.85 55.06
CA PHE A 59 -3.50 76.01 54.19
C PHE A 59 -3.51 77.32 55.00
N GLU A 60 -4.35 77.43 56.03
CA GLU A 60 -4.31 78.55 56.97
C GLU A 60 -2.95 78.68 57.68
N GLN A 61 -2.34 77.55 58.10
CA GLN A 61 -0.99 77.54 58.69
C GLN A 61 0.12 77.94 57.71
N GLN A 62 -0.12 77.80 56.40
CA GLN A 62 0.81 78.23 55.35
C GLN A 62 0.59 79.68 54.89
N GLY A 63 -0.31 80.42 55.53
CA GLY A 63 -0.52 81.85 55.30
C GLY A 63 -1.63 82.20 54.32
N PHE A 64 -2.47 81.24 53.91
CA PHE A 64 -3.66 81.51 53.10
C PHE A 64 -4.80 82.04 53.97
N SER A 65 -5.64 82.92 53.42
CA SER A 65 -6.88 83.27 54.10
C SER A 65 -7.84 82.06 54.09
N ARG A 66 -8.71 81.99 55.11
CA ARG A 66 -9.68 80.89 55.23
C ARG A 66 -10.54 80.70 53.99
N GLN A 67 -10.94 81.81 53.35
CA GLN A 67 -11.77 81.78 52.13
C GLN A 67 -11.01 81.22 50.92
N GLU A 68 -9.71 81.55 50.79
CA GLU A 68 -8.86 81.02 49.72
C GLU A 68 -8.56 79.52 49.95
N ALA A 69 -8.31 79.12 51.20
CA ALA A 69 -8.10 77.74 51.58
C ALA A 69 -9.35 76.87 51.34
N GLU A 70 -10.53 77.36 51.72
CA GLU A 70 -11.82 76.69 51.46
C GLU A 70 -12.06 76.53 49.94
N GLY A 71 -11.81 77.56 49.14
CA GLY A 71 -11.98 77.50 47.67
C GLY A 71 -11.03 76.53 46.96
N ILE A 72 -9.77 76.42 47.42
CA ILE A 72 -8.80 75.46 46.85
C ILE A 72 -9.17 74.02 47.19
N VAL A 73 -9.59 73.78 48.42
CA VAL A 73 -10.01 72.43 48.87
C VAL A 73 -11.28 71.97 48.14
N ASP A 74 -12.24 72.87 47.92
CA ASP A 74 -13.46 72.58 47.16
C ASP A 74 -13.16 72.19 45.70
N ALA A 75 -12.26 72.93 45.04
CA ALA A 75 -11.82 72.58 43.68
C ALA A 75 -11.10 71.22 43.62
N LEU A 76 -10.28 70.90 44.62
CA LEU A 76 -9.60 69.60 44.71
C LEU A 76 -10.60 68.46 44.96
N GLU A 77 -11.59 68.66 45.82
CA GLU A 77 -12.64 67.68 46.07
C GLU A 77 -13.43 67.38 44.78
N MET A 78 -13.72 68.40 43.96
CA MET A 78 -14.36 68.23 42.67
C MET A 78 -13.50 67.42 41.68
N ILE A 79 -12.21 67.75 41.53
CA ILE A 79 -11.29 67.03 40.63
C ILE A 79 -11.09 65.57 41.08
N VAL A 80 -10.96 65.32 42.38
CA VAL A 80 -10.81 63.97 42.93
C VAL A 80 -12.07 63.14 42.70
N ASN A 81 -13.25 63.72 42.90
CA ASN A 81 -14.52 63.06 42.63
C ASN A 81 -14.70 62.74 41.14
N GLU A 82 -14.35 63.69 40.25
CA GLU A 82 -14.38 63.47 38.80
C GLU A 82 -13.40 62.37 38.36
N SER A 83 -12.16 62.39 38.88
CA SER A 83 -11.14 61.37 38.62
C SER A 83 -11.55 59.99 39.13
N MET A 84 -12.13 59.91 40.34
CA MET A 84 -12.63 58.67 40.92
C MET A 84 -13.82 58.10 40.14
N ALA A 85 -14.75 58.94 39.70
CA ALA A 85 -15.85 58.54 38.83
C ALA A 85 -15.35 58.03 37.47
N ASN A 86 -14.38 58.71 36.86
CA ASN A 86 -13.80 58.30 35.58
C ASN A 86 -12.97 57.00 35.68
N MET A 87 -12.24 56.80 36.78
CA MET A 87 -11.57 55.53 37.06
C MET A 87 -12.57 54.38 37.26
N GLN A 88 -13.63 54.61 38.03
CA GLN A 88 -14.68 53.61 38.27
C GLN A 88 -15.48 53.25 37.02
N ALA A 89 -15.65 54.20 36.08
CA ALA A 89 -16.34 53.95 34.81
C ALA A 89 -15.68 52.85 33.97
N ASN A 90 -14.37 52.63 34.13
CA ASN A 90 -13.61 51.59 33.42
C ASN A 90 -13.40 50.32 34.25
N LEU A 91 -13.90 50.26 35.48
CA LEU A 91 -13.81 49.09 36.34
C LEU A 91 -15.08 48.25 36.22
N VAL A 92 -14.90 46.93 36.21
CA VAL A 92 -16.03 45.99 36.25
C VAL A 92 -16.37 45.67 37.71
N THR A 93 -17.65 45.55 38.02
CA THR A 93 -18.06 45.16 39.38
C THR A 93 -17.65 43.71 39.64
N ARG A 94 -17.37 43.36 40.91
CA ARG A 94 -17.06 41.96 41.25
C ARG A 94 -18.17 41.00 40.82
N ALA A 95 -19.43 41.42 40.91
CA ALA A 95 -20.58 40.63 40.50
C ALA A 95 -20.56 40.32 38.99
N GLU A 96 -20.28 41.32 38.15
CA GLU A 96 -20.14 41.11 36.70
C GLU A 96 -18.93 40.24 36.38
N HIS A 97 -17.80 40.45 37.05
CA HIS A 97 -16.62 39.61 36.87
C HIS A 97 -16.92 38.14 37.18
N TYR A 98 -17.57 37.84 38.32
CA TYR A 98 -17.98 36.48 38.67
C TYR A 98 -18.95 35.89 37.66
N LYS A 99 -19.94 36.68 37.19
CA LYS A 99 -20.88 36.24 36.16
C LYS A 99 -20.17 35.89 34.85
N HIS A 100 -19.22 36.71 34.39
CA HIS A 100 -18.42 36.43 33.19
C HIS A 100 -17.59 35.16 33.36
N HIS A 101 -16.97 35.00 34.51
CA HIS A 101 -16.16 33.82 34.83
C HIS A 101 -17.00 32.53 34.89
N ASP A 102 -18.19 32.57 35.49
CA ASP A 102 -19.06 31.40 35.53
C ASP A 102 -19.66 31.09 34.15
N ARG A 103 -19.93 32.10 33.33
CA ARG A 103 -20.30 31.90 31.92
C ARG A 103 -19.19 31.21 31.14
N GLN A 104 -17.94 31.67 31.29
CA GLN A 104 -16.79 31.02 30.67
C GLN A 104 -16.62 29.56 31.09
N LYS A 105 -16.88 29.23 32.35
CA LYS A 105 -16.85 27.83 32.82
C LYS A 105 -17.90 26.97 32.13
N VAL A 106 -19.13 27.48 32.00
CA VAL A 106 -20.21 26.77 31.30
C VAL A 106 -19.86 26.57 29.83
N ASP A 107 -19.37 27.61 29.17
CA ASP A 107 -18.94 27.54 27.76
C ASP A 107 -17.79 26.53 27.58
N PHE A 108 -16.83 26.50 28.51
CA PHE A 108 -15.73 25.52 28.49
C PHE A 108 -16.22 24.09 28.73
N ALA A 109 -17.19 23.89 29.62
CA ALA A 109 -17.81 22.59 29.84
C ALA A 109 -18.54 22.10 28.59
N ALA A 110 -19.29 22.98 27.92
CA ALA A 110 -19.99 22.67 26.68
C ALA A 110 -19.00 22.35 25.54
N LEU A 111 -17.93 23.14 25.39
CA LEU A 111 -16.88 22.87 24.40
C LEU A 111 -16.22 21.52 24.63
N LYS A 112 -15.90 21.19 25.89
CA LYS A 112 -15.32 19.90 26.25
C LYS A 112 -16.25 18.74 25.89
N GLN A 113 -17.53 18.86 26.19
CA GLN A 113 -18.51 17.83 25.84
C GLN A 113 -18.64 17.64 24.33
N ASN A 114 -18.67 18.75 23.57
CA ASN A 114 -18.73 18.69 22.11
C ASN A 114 -17.47 18.05 21.51
N LEU A 115 -16.29 18.36 22.05
CA LEU A 115 -15.04 17.73 21.65
C LEU A 115 -15.07 16.23 21.91
N GLU A 116 -15.43 15.81 23.13
CA GLU A 116 -15.51 14.40 23.50
C GLU A 116 -16.50 13.61 22.62
N LEU A 117 -17.64 14.23 22.29
CA LEU A 117 -18.62 13.64 21.37
C LEU A 117 -18.07 13.51 19.95
N SER A 118 -17.39 14.55 19.45
CA SER A 118 -16.77 14.54 18.12
C SER A 118 -15.68 13.46 18.05
N GLU A 119 -14.77 13.42 19.02
CA GLU A 119 -13.70 12.41 19.10
C GLU A 119 -14.27 11.00 19.14
N ARG A 120 -15.34 10.78 19.92
CA ARG A 120 -16.01 9.48 19.97
C ARG A 120 -16.64 9.11 18.63
N THR A 121 -17.27 10.07 17.95
CA THR A 121 -17.89 9.86 16.64
C THR A 121 -16.83 9.53 15.59
N ASP A 122 -15.75 10.30 15.54
CA ASP A 122 -14.62 10.09 14.63
C ASP A 122 -13.96 8.72 14.90
N PHE A 123 -13.79 8.36 16.16
CA PHE A 123 -13.26 7.04 16.52
C PHE A 123 -14.18 5.90 16.06
N MET A 124 -15.50 6.04 16.23
CA MET A 124 -16.45 5.02 15.75
C MET A 124 -16.43 4.92 14.23
N ASN A 125 -16.35 6.05 13.53
CA ASN A 125 -16.25 6.10 12.06
C ASN A 125 -14.97 5.43 11.57
N LEU A 126 -13.82 5.78 12.15
CA LEU A 126 -12.53 5.17 11.81
C LEU A 126 -12.53 3.67 12.09
N LYS A 127 -13.12 3.24 13.21
CA LYS A 127 -13.24 1.81 13.52
C LYS A 127 -14.11 1.08 12.49
N ALA A 128 -15.26 1.63 12.14
CA ALA A 128 -16.15 1.04 11.14
C ALA A 128 -15.48 0.98 9.75
N GLU A 129 -14.74 2.02 9.37
CA GLU A 129 -13.98 2.02 8.12
C GLU A 129 -12.84 1.00 8.14
N ASN A 130 -12.14 0.85 9.27
CA ASN A 130 -11.10 -0.16 9.42
C ASN A 130 -11.66 -1.58 9.28
N GLU A 131 -12.78 -1.89 9.95
CA GLU A 131 -13.47 -3.19 9.82
C GLU A 131 -13.95 -3.43 8.37
N ARG A 132 -14.47 -2.40 7.71
CA ARG A 132 -14.85 -2.48 6.28
C ARG A 132 -13.65 -2.78 5.40
N LEU A 133 -12.55 -2.06 5.57
CA LEU A 133 -11.31 -2.25 4.78
C LEU A 133 -10.71 -3.63 5.01
N LEU A 134 -10.70 -4.14 6.25
CA LEU A 134 -10.29 -5.51 6.56
C LEU A 134 -11.16 -6.54 5.84
N GLY A 135 -12.48 -6.32 5.81
CA GLY A 135 -13.41 -7.16 5.05
C GLY A 135 -13.13 -7.14 3.55
N ASP A 136 -12.85 -5.98 2.98
CA ASP A 136 -12.53 -5.83 1.56
C ASP A 136 -11.18 -6.46 1.20
N ILE A 137 -10.18 -6.37 2.08
CA ILE A 137 -8.88 -7.07 1.94
C ILE A 137 -9.11 -8.58 1.86
N GLU A 138 -9.90 -9.16 2.76
CA GLU A 138 -10.13 -10.60 2.76
C GLU A 138 -10.90 -11.05 1.50
N LYS A 139 -11.88 -10.25 1.04
CA LYS A 139 -12.57 -10.51 -0.24
C LYS A 139 -11.61 -10.51 -1.42
N VAL A 140 -10.74 -9.50 -1.54
CA VAL A 140 -9.76 -9.41 -2.64
C VAL A 140 -8.77 -10.57 -2.58
N LYS A 141 -8.29 -10.92 -1.41
CA LYS A 141 -7.39 -12.07 -1.19
C LYS A 141 -8.05 -13.39 -1.59
N GLN A 142 -9.33 -13.58 -1.27
CA GLN A 142 -10.08 -14.77 -1.68
C GLN A 142 -10.26 -14.82 -3.20
N LYS A 143 -10.67 -13.72 -3.84
CA LYS A 143 -10.77 -13.63 -5.31
C LYS A 143 -9.44 -13.94 -5.98
N LEU A 144 -8.34 -13.39 -5.48
CA LEU A 144 -7.01 -13.63 -6.03
C LEU A 144 -6.62 -15.12 -5.94
N ARG A 145 -6.92 -15.79 -4.82
CA ARG A 145 -6.69 -17.24 -4.67
C ARG A 145 -7.51 -18.05 -5.68
N GLU A 146 -8.77 -17.69 -5.89
CA GLU A 146 -9.65 -18.34 -6.86
C GLU A 146 -9.15 -18.13 -8.30
N GLU A 147 -8.72 -16.92 -8.64
CA GLU A 147 -8.15 -16.61 -9.96
C GLU A 147 -6.83 -17.35 -10.21
N ILE A 148 -5.93 -17.42 -9.21
CA ILE A 148 -4.70 -18.21 -9.30
C ILE A 148 -5.03 -19.67 -9.53
N SER A 149 -5.95 -20.24 -8.74
CA SER A 149 -6.34 -21.64 -8.86
C SER A 149 -6.98 -21.95 -10.22
N ARG A 150 -7.88 -21.07 -10.69
CA ARG A 150 -8.51 -21.17 -12.02
C ARG A 150 -7.48 -21.09 -13.14
N THR A 151 -6.57 -20.12 -13.08
CA THR A 151 -5.52 -19.94 -14.10
C THR A 151 -4.58 -21.15 -14.12
N GLN A 152 -4.18 -21.65 -12.95
CA GLN A 152 -3.32 -22.83 -12.84
C GLN A 152 -4.02 -24.09 -13.39
N ALA A 153 -5.32 -24.26 -13.11
CA ALA A 153 -6.10 -25.35 -13.67
C ALA A 153 -6.22 -25.24 -15.20
N GLY A 154 -6.43 -24.03 -15.73
CA GLY A 154 -6.43 -23.74 -17.16
C GLY A 154 -5.11 -24.12 -17.83
N VAL A 155 -3.99 -23.63 -17.32
CA VAL A 155 -2.65 -23.96 -17.83
C VAL A 155 -2.39 -25.47 -17.80
N ARG A 156 -2.79 -26.17 -16.73
CA ARG A 156 -2.62 -27.62 -16.64
C ARG A 156 -3.47 -28.35 -17.68
N LEU A 157 -4.70 -27.90 -17.92
CA LEU A 157 -5.57 -28.44 -18.97
C LEU A 157 -4.96 -28.21 -20.34
N ASP A 158 -4.51 -26.99 -20.63
CA ASP A 158 -3.88 -26.64 -21.91
C ASP A 158 -2.67 -27.52 -22.20
N LEU A 159 -1.79 -27.71 -21.21
CA LEU A 159 -0.64 -28.61 -21.34
C LEU A 159 -1.04 -30.06 -21.57
N ASN A 160 -2.09 -30.53 -20.90
CA ASN A 160 -2.58 -31.90 -21.09
C ASN A 160 -3.19 -32.10 -22.49
N LEU A 161 -3.96 -31.12 -22.98
CA LEU A 161 -4.52 -31.13 -24.33
C LEU A 161 -3.41 -31.08 -25.38
N GLU A 162 -2.42 -30.21 -25.20
CA GLU A 162 -1.28 -30.09 -26.11
C GLU A 162 -0.41 -31.35 -26.11
N LYS A 163 -0.18 -31.96 -24.94
CA LYS A 163 0.50 -33.26 -24.85
C LYS A 163 -0.28 -34.36 -25.57
N GLY A 164 -1.62 -34.35 -25.46
CA GLY A 164 -2.50 -35.25 -26.20
C GLY A 164 -2.35 -35.06 -27.71
N ARG A 165 -2.45 -33.81 -28.18
CA ARG A 165 -2.29 -33.45 -29.59
C ARG A 165 -0.94 -33.87 -30.16
N ILE A 166 0.16 -33.59 -29.45
CA ILE A 166 1.51 -34.01 -29.86
C ILE A 166 1.61 -35.54 -29.97
N ARG A 167 1.00 -36.28 -29.04
CA ARG A 167 1.00 -37.74 -29.08
C ARG A 167 0.22 -38.27 -30.28
N ASP A 168 -0.94 -37.69 -30.57
CA ASP A 168 -1.77 -38.12 -31.69
C ASP A 168 -1.07 -37.81 -33.03
N GLU A 169 -0.46 -36.63 -33.16
CA GLU A 169 0.39 -36.28 -34.32
C GLU A 169 1.59 -37.20 -34.46
N MET A 170 2.23 -37.58 -33.36
CA MET A 170 3.34 -38.53 -33.36
C MET A 170 2.89 -39.91 -33.82
N SER A 171 1.74 -40.41 -33.34
CA SER A 171 1.18 -41.70 -33.75
C SER A 171 0.82 -41.72 -35.24
N ILE A 172 0.28 -40.61 -35.77
CA ILE A 172 0.02 -40.47 -37.21
C ILE A 172 1.33 -40.55 -38.01
N ARG A 173 2.39 -39.89 -37.54
CA ARG A 173 3.70 -39.94 -38.21
C ARG A 173 4.32 -41.34 -38.14
N GLU A 174 4.21 -42.00 -37.00
CA GLU A 174 4.68 -43.38 -36.83
C GLU A 174 3.95 -44.33 -37.78
N GLY A 175 2.62 -44.23 -37.89
CA GLY A 175 1.84 -45.03 -38.84
C GLY A 175 2.25 -44.79 -40.30
N LYS A 176 2.49 -43.54 -40.70
CA LYS A 176 3.02 -43.22 -42.04
C LYS A 176 4.43 -43.79 -42.26
N LEU A 177 5.28 -43.76 -41.24
CA LEU A 177 6.63 -44.30 -41.33
C LEU A 177 6.58 -45.82 -41.50
N THR A 178 5.76 -46.52 -40.74
CA THR A 178 5.55 -47.97 -40.88
C THR A 178 4.97 -48.32 -42.25
N GLU A 179 4.01 -47.55 -42.76
CA GLU A 179 3.49 -47.76 -44.12
C GLU A 179 4.60 -47.63 -45.17
N VAL A 180 5.41 -46.58 -45.09
CA VAL A 180 6.55 -46.39 -46.00
C VAL A 180 7.59 -47.52 -45.87
N ASP A 181 7.88 -47.96 -44.65
CA ASP A 181 8.81 -49.06 -44.39
C ASP A 181 8.32 -50.37 -45.02
N THR A 182 7.04 -50.71 -44.86
CA THR A 182 6.45 -51.90 -45.51
C THR A 182 6.46 -51.80 -47.04
N ARG A 183 6.25 -50.61 -47.61
CA ARG A 183 6.36 -50.40 -49.07
C ARG A 183 7.79 -50.60 -49.54
N LEU A 184 8.77 -50.05 -48.82
CA LEU A 184 10.18 -50.22 -49.13
C LEU A 184 10.60 -51.69 -49.09
N GLU A 185 10.17 -52.42 -48.06
CA GLU A 185 10.49 -53.84 -47.91
C GLU A 185 9.87 -54.69 -49.04
N ASN A 186 8.64 -54.35 -49.46
CA ASN A 186 8.02 -54.96 -50.63
C ASN A 186 8.77 -54.63 -51.94
N GLU A 187 9.17 -53.38 -52.15
CA GLU A 187 9.97 -52.97 -53.32
C GLU A 187 11.33 -53.68 -53.36
N ILE A 188 12.00 -53.83 -52.21
CA ILE A 188 13.26 -54.60 -52.09
C ILE A 188 13.02 -56.07 -52.44
N GLY A 189 11.92 -56.67 -51.96
CA GLY A 189 11.53 -58.04 -52.28
C GLY A 189 11.31 -58.23 -53.78
N LEU A 190 10.59 -57.31 -54.43
CA LEU A 190 10.36 -57.31 -55.87
C LEU A 190 11.67 -57.15 -56.66
N LEU A 191 12.54 -56.22 -56.27
CA LEU A 191 13.86 -56.04 -56.88
C LEU A 191 14.73 -57.29 -56.76
N ARG A 192 14.70 -57.95 -55.59
CA ARG A 192 15.43 -59.20 -55.36
C ARG A 192 14.92 -60.33 -56.27
N ALA A 193 13.61 -60.50 -56.38
CA ALA A 193 13.01 -61.51 -57.26
C ALA A 193 13.31 -61.24 -58.74
N ALA A 194 13.26 -59.97 -59.17
CA ALA A 194 13.66 -59.57 -60.51
C ALA A 194 15.13 -59.89 -60.77
N MET A 195 16.01 -59.64 -59.79
CA MET A 195 17.44 -59.94 -59.90
C MET A 195 17.73 -61.44 -59.95
N GLU A 196 17.02 -62.27 -59.18
CA GLU A 196 17.10 -63.73 -59.27
C GLU A 196 16.65 -64.23 -60.65
N THR A 197 15.57 -63.67 -61.19
CA THR A 197 15.10 -63.98 -62.55
C THR A 197 16.17 -63.64 -63.59
N VAL A 198 16.73 -62.42 -63.54
CA VAL A 198 17.82 -62.00 -64.44
C VAL A 198 19.03 -62.95 -64.33
N LYS A 199 19.41 -63.34 -63.12
CA LYS A 199 20.50 -64.30 -62.88
C LYS A 199 20.24 -65.64 -63.58
N THR A 200 19.01 -66.17 -63.47
CA THR A 200 18.65 -67.44 -64.14
C THR A 200 18.62 -67.32 -65.65
N SER A 201 18.09 -66.22 -66.19
CA SER A 201 18.08 -65.95 -67.64
C SER A 201 19.50 -65.89 -68.20
N VAL A 202 20.42 -65.20 -67.52
CA VAL A 202 21.83 -65.13 -67.94
C VAL A 202 22.49 -66.52 -67.94
N LEU A 203 22.22 -67.34 -66.92
CA LEU A 203 22.71 -68.73 -66.87
C LEU A 203 22.12 -69.60 -67.99
N GLN A 204 20.83 -69.46 -68.30
CA GLN A 204 20.21 -70.19 -69.41
C GLN A 204 20.80 -69.77 -70.77
N TYR A 205 21.02 -68.46 -71.00
CA TYR A 205 21.67 -67.98 -72.21
C TYR A 205 23.10 -68.50 -72.35
N SER A 206 23.89 -68.54 -71.28
CA SER A 206 25.26 -69.08 -71.34
C SER A 206 25.27 -70.57 -71.68
N VAL A 207 24.37 -71.36 -71.09
CA VAL A 207 24.19 -72.79 -71.43
C VAL A 207 23.74 -72.98 -72.87
N ALA A 208 22.80 -72.15 -73.36
CA ALA A 208 22.32 -72.21 -74.74
C ALA A 208 23.44 -71.88 -75.75
N VAL A 209 24.27 -70.87 -75.48
CA VAL A 209 25.41 -70.50 -76.35
C VAL A 209 26.48 -71.58 -76.37
N LEU A 210 26.84 -72.15 -75.20
CA LEU A 210 27.80 -73.26 -75.11
C LEU A 210 27.29 -74.50 -75.87
N SER A 211 26.02 -74.85 -75.67
CA SER A 211 25.39 -75.99 -76.34
C SER A 211 25.29 -75.78 -77.86
N GLY A 212 24.94 -74.57 -78.30
CA GLY A 212 24.86 -74.20 -79.72
C GLY A 212 26.23 -74.27 -80.42
N THR A 213 27.27 -73.74 -79.78
CA THR A 213 28.64 -73.82 -80.28
C THR A 213 29.13 -75.27 -80.34
N GLY A 214 28.86 -76.05 -79.29
CA GLY A 214 29.17 -77.49 -79.25
C GLY A 214 28.47 -78.28 -80.36
N ALA A 215 27.19 -78.01 -80.61
CA ALA A 215 26.44 -78.63 -81.71
C ALA A 215 27.00 -78.25 -83.09
N MET A 216 27.37 -76.98 -83.31
CA MET A 216 28.05 -76.55 -84.53
C MET A 216 29.40 -77.26 -84.73
N LEU A 217 30.20 -77.41 -83.67
CA LEU A 217 31.48 -78.12 -83.73
C LEU A 217 31.29 -79.59 -84.09
N LEU A 218 30.33 -80.28 -83.46
CA LEU A 218 30.00 -81.67 -83.78
C LEU A 218 29.47 -81.82 -85.22
N ALA A 219 28.64 -80.89 -85.69
CA ALA A 219 28.17 -80.87 -87.07
C ALA A 219 29.32 -80.67 -88.08
N TYR A 220 30.28 -79.79 -87.76
CA TYR A 220 31.48 -79.59 -88.57
C TYR A 220 32.35 -80.85 -88.63
N LEU A 221 32.64 -81.47 -87.48
CA LEU A 221 33.39 -82.73 -87.41
C LEU A 221 32.73 -83.84 -88.23
N ARG A 222 31.39 -83.93 -88.20
CA ARG A 222 30.62 -84.89 -88.99
C ARG A 222 30.65 -84.63 -90.50
N LEU A 223 30.75 -83.38 -90.93
CA LEU A 223 30.86 -83.04 -92.36
C LEU A 223 32.29 -83.22 -92.88
N SER A 224 33.30 -83.10 -92.01
CA SER A 224 34.71 -83.24 -92.39
C SER A 224 35.23 -84.67 -92.43
N MET A 225 34.50 -85.63 -91.86
CA MET A 225 34.82 -87.06 -91.85
C MET A 225 34.07 -87.76 -92.98
#